data_AF-A0A0F9LGF2-F1
#
_entry.id   AF-A0A0F9LGF2-F1
#
_cell.length_a   1.000
_cell.length_b   1.000
_cell.length_c   1.000
_cell.angle_alpha   90.00
_cell.angle_beta   90.00
_cell.angle_gamma   90.00
#
_symmetry.space_group_name_H-M   'P 1'
#
loop_
_entity.id
_entity.type
_entity.pdbx_description
1 polymer ?
#
loop_
_entity_poly.entity_id
_entity_poly.type
_entity_poly.pdbx_seq_one_letter_code
_entity_poly.pdbx_strand_id
1 'polypeptide(L)' 'MSIKIDMEIMFNGTDNQANFTTQLLHLIFKADQFNKGKLRLGFPHAVETVEYYQQTGEILDLSQD' A
#
# COMPACT_ATOMS: atom_id res chain seq x y z
N MET A 1 5.67 5.16 10.53
CA MET A 1 6.32 3.92 10.04
C MET A 1 6.53 4.09 8.54
N SER A 2 7.53 3.45 7.92
CA SER A 2 7.70 3.52 6.45
C SER A 2 6.71 2.57 5.77
N ILE A 3 6.07 3.03 4.68
CA ILE A 3 5.14 2.22 3.87
C ILE A 3 5.86 0.98 3.29
N LYS A 4 7.18 1.06 3.08
CA LYS A 4 7.99 -0.05 2.59
C LYS A 4 7.97 -1.25 3.53
N ILE A 5 8.12 -1.01 4.84
CA ILE A 5 8.10 -2.06 5.86
C ILE A 5 6.73 -2.75 5.87
N ASP A 6 5.65 -1.96 5.77
CA ASP A 6 4.29 -2.47 5.74
C ASP A 6 4.00 -3.31 4.48
N MET A 7 4.60 -2.98 3.33
CA MET A 7 4.52 -3.79 2.10
C MET A 7 5.35 -5.08 2.18
N GLU A 8 6.57 -5.02 2.71
CA GLU A 8 7.40 -6.21 2.90
C GLU A 8 6.70 -7.23 3.81
N ILE A 9 5.99 -6.77 4.85
CA ILE A 9 5.15 -7.63 5.71
C ILE A 9 3.99 -8.24 4.92
N MET A 10 3.30 -7.45 4.08
CA MET A 10 2.19 -7.91 3.24
C MET A 10 2.60 -9.05 2.30
N PHE A 11 3.80 -9.00 1.71
CA PHE A 11 4.25 -10.01 0.73
C PHE A 11 5.07 -11.15 1.34
N ASN A 12 5.86 -10.92 2.40
CA ASN A 12 6.74 -11.93 2.99
C ASN A 12 6.11 -12.69 4.16
N GLY A 13 4.94 -12.26 4.66
CA GLY A 13 4.17 -12.99 5.67
C GLY A 13 4.85 -13.15 7.04
N THR A 14 5.94 -12.40 7.29
CA THR A 14 6.83 -12.62 8.43
C THR A 14 6.39 -12.00 9.75
N ASP A 15 5.29 -11.25 9.79
CA ASP A 15 4.69 -10.87 11.07
C ASP A 15 3.19 -10.66 10.91
N ASN A 16 2.40 -11.31 11.76
CA ASN A 16 0.94 -11.24 11.76
C ASN A 16 0.45 -9.91 12.38
N GLN A 17 1.23 -8.84 12.25
CA GLN A 17 0.86 -7.50 12.70
C GLN A 17 -0.07 -6.90 11.66
N ALA A 18 -1.36 -7.00 11.96
CA ALA A 18 -2.44 -6.34 11.27
C ALA A 18 -2.40 -4.81 11.50
N ASN A 19 -1.34 -4.16 11.04
CA ASN A 19 -1.22 -2.71 11.11
C ASN A 19 -2.20 -2.09 10.09
N PHE A 20 -2.82 -0.96 10.48
CA PHE A 20 -3.80 -0.26 9.64
C PHE A 20 -3.28 -0.03 8.22
N THR A 21 -2.03 0.40 8.09
CA THR A 21 -1.37 0.64 6.81
C THR A 21 -1.27 -0.62 5.95
N THR A 22 -0.93 -1.79 6.53
CA THR A 22 -0.87 -3.07 5.81
C THR A 22 -2.27 -3.50 5.31
N GLN A 23 -3.32 -3.30 6.11
CA GLN A 23 -4.69 -3.58 5.66
C GLN A 23 -5.16 -2.59 4.58
N LEU A 24 -4.79 -1.32 4.70
CA LEU A 24 -5.06 -0.29 3.71
C LEU A 24 -4.37 -0.61 2.37
N LEU A 25 -3.11 -1.03 2.40
CA LEU A 25 -2.38 -1.46 1.20
C LEU A 25 -3.04 -2.67 0.53
N HIS A 26 -3.48 -3.67 1.31
CA HIS A 26 -4.28 -4.79 0.79
C HIS A 26 -5.59 -4.33 0.14
N LEU A 27 -6.29 -3.37 0.75
CA LEU A 27 -7.53 -2.81 0.23
C LEU A 27 -7.28 -2.10 -1.11
N ILE A 28 -6.25 -1.24 -1.17
CA ILE A 28 -5.85 -0.51 -2.37
C ILE A 28 -5.44 -1.49 -3.48
N PHE A 29 -4.69 -2.54 -3.15
CA PHE A 29 -4.24 -3.55 -4.11
C PHE A 29 -5.40 -4.27 -4.80
N LYS A 30 -6.50 -4.51 -4.07
CA LYS A 30 -7.72 -5.17 -4.57
C LYS A 30 -8.78 -4.21 -5.11
N ALA A 31 -8.63 -2.91 -4.89
CA ALA A 31 -9.63 -1.92 -5.30
C ALA A 31 -9.66 -1.76 -6.83
N ASP A 32 -10.88 -1.61 -7.37
CA ASP A 32 -11.08 -1.20 -8.76
C ASP A 32 -10.66 0.27 -8.98
N GLN A 33 -10.57 0.69 -10.25
CA GLN A 33 -10.11 2.04 -10.62
C GLN A 33 -10.97 3.16 -10.01
N PHE A 34 -12.28 2.93 -9.85
CA PHE A 34 -13.19 3.90 -9.26
C PHE A 34 -12.92 4.09 -7.76
N ASN A 35 -12.76 2.99 -7.03
CA ASN A 35 -12.47 3.00 -5.60
C ASN A 35 -11.03 3.45 -5.31
N LYS A 36 -10.06 3.12 -6.17
CA LYS A 36 -8.70 3.69 -6.11
C LYS A 36 -8.73 5.22 -6.25
N GLY A 37 -9.58 5.77 -7.11
CA GLY A 37 -9.78 7.22 -7.23
C GLY A 37 -10.23 7.88 -5.92
N LYS A 38 -11.13 7.24 -5.16
CA LYS A 38 -11.55 7.71 -3.84
C LYS A 38 -10.46 7.55 -2.78
N LEU A 39 -9.76 6.41 -2.79
CA LEU A 39 -8.68 6.14 -1.83
C LEU A 39 -7.51 7.12 -2.02
N ARG A 40 -7.23 7.55 -3.26
CA ARG A 40 -6.19 8.55 -3.55
C ARG A 40 -6.47 9.91 -2.91
N LEU A 41 -7.74 10.26 -2.67
CA LEU A 41 -8.09 11.52 -2.00
C LEU A 41 -7.74 11.51 -0.51
N GLY A 42 -7.78 10.34 0.13
CA GLY A 42 -7.49 10.17 1.56
C GLY A 42 -6.08 9.67 1.86
N PHE A 43 -5.49 8.89 0.96
CA PHE A 43 -4.22 8.20 1.14
C PHE A 43 -3.41 8.20 -0.17
N PRO A 44 -2.97 9.38 -0.66
CA PRO A 44 -2.30 9.52 -1.94
C PRO A 44 -0.98 8.72 -2.02
N HIS A 45 -0.12 8.78 -0.99
CA HIS A 45 1.14 8.04 -1.00
C HIS A 45 0.93 6.53 -0.96
N ALA A 46 -0.06 6.04 -0.19
CA ALA A 46 -0.37 4.60 -0.17
C ALA A 46 -0.83 4.08 -1.54
N VAL A 47 -1.64 4.87 -2.26
CA VAL A 47 -2.08 4.53 -3.62
C VAL A 47 -0.91 4.56 -4.62
N GLU A 48 -0.08 5.59 -4.57
CA GLU A 48 1.10 5.72 -5.42
C GLU A 48 2.06 4.54 -5.22
N THR A 49 2.31 4.15 -3.97
CA THR A 49 3.23 3.06 -3.66
C THR A 49 2.72 1.73 -4.24
N VAL A 50 1.42 1.45 -4.12
CA VAL A 50 0.82 0.23 -4.68
C VAL A 50 0.82 0.24 -6.21
N GLU A 51 0.50 1.37 -6.84
CA GLU A 51 0.51 1.48 -8.30
C GLU A 51 1.92 1.34 -8.87
N TYR A 52 2.92 1.97 -8.23
CA TYR A 52 4.31 1.82 -8.62
C TYR A 52 4.76 0.37 -8.51
N TYR A 53 4.43 -0.31 -7.42
CA TYR A 53 4.71 -1.73 -7.24
C TYR A 53 4.03 -2.60 -8.30
N GLN A 54 2.77 -2.32 -8.64
CA GLN A 54 2.06 -3.05 -9.71
C GLN A 54 2.69 -2.86 -11.10
N GLN A 55 3.34 -1.72 -11.36
CA GLN A 55 3.97 -1.42 -12.64
C GLN A 55 5.41 -1.92 -12.75
N THR A 56 6.18 -1.85 -11.66
CA THR A 56 7.63 -2.06 -11.68
C THR A 56 8.09 -3.30 -10.91
N GLY A 57 7.27 -3.79 -9.98
CA GLY A 57 7.66 -4.81 -9.00
C GLY A 57 8.55 -4.29 -7.87
N GLU A 58 8.87 -2.99 -7.84
CA GLU A 58 9.69 -2.36 -6.83
C GLU A 58 8.83 -1.65 -5.77
N ILE A 59 9.29 -1.67 -4.52
CA ILE A 59 8.59 -1.02 -3.40
C ILE A 59 9.15 0.40 -3.23
N LEU A 60 8.30 1.40 -3.46
CA LEU A 60 8.65 2.81 -3.25
C LEU A 60 8.65 3.13 -1.75
N ASP A 61 9.68 3.84 -1.27
CA ASP A 61 9.80 4.20 0.15
C ASP A 61 9.25 5.61 0.38
N LEU A 62 7.92 5.70 0.48
CA LEU A 62 7.21 6.93 0.82
C LEU A 62 6.83 6.95 2.31
N SER A 63 6.79 8.15 2.89
CA SER A 63 6.26 8.38 4.23
C SER A 63 4.75 8.17 4.28
N GLN A 64 4.23 7.68 5.41
CA GLN A 64 2.78 7.57 5.65
C GLN A 64 2.09 8.94 5.49
N ASP A 65 0.89 8.92 4.88
CA ASP A 65 -0.01 10.07 4.70
C ASP A 65 -0.55 10.63 6.03
#